data_AF-A0A0M3IX34-F1
#
_entry.id   AF-A0A0M3IX34-F1
#
_cell.length_a   1.000
_cell.length_b   1.000
_cell.length_c   1.000
_cell.angle_alpha   90.00
_cell.angle_beta   90.00
_cell.angle_gamma   90.00
#
_symmetry.space_group_name_H-M   'P 1'
#
loop_
_entity.id
_entity.type
_entity.pdbx_description
1 polymer ?
#
loop_
_entity_poly.entity_id
_entity_poly.type
_entity_poly.pdbx_seq_one_letter_code
_entity_poly.pdbx_strand_id
1 'polypeptide(L)'
;TNSGTPLVQSTYCHAEVGYVDLNVKNTGVITDFFINSFKAFIIANFKPMVEERMCNMIKKVVDRDMNNILSTMPLQIRINENSIDVIGETFGVPRMRQLSRFGNVNTKNITLLNFVHHLRQRNLILDYRLIRDPIIAYGAIDMLTSGEISW
;
A
#
# COMPACT_ATOMS: atom_id res chain seq x y z
N THR A 1 8.75 10.82 -10.42
CA THR A 1 8.02 9.63 -10.91
C THR A 1 8.91 8.63 -11.66
N ASN A 2 10.26 8.71 -11.62
CA ASN A 2 11.13 7.85 -12.44
C ASN A 2 11.67 6.57 -11.77
N SER A 3 11.14 6.14 -10.62
CA SER A 3 11.60 4.91 -9.94
C SER A 3 10.82 3.65 -10.33
N GLY A 4 9.69 3.78 -11.02
CA GLY A 4 8.78 2.64 -11.28
C GLY A 4 8.02 2.15 -10.05
N THR A 5 8.09 2.89 -8.93
CA THR A 5 7.36 2.61 -7.68
C THR A 5 6.02 3.34 -7.69
N PRO A 6 4.91 2.73 -7.24
CA PRO A 6 3.65 3.43 -7.04
C PRO A 6 3.79 4.54 -6.00
N LEU A 7 3.08 5.65 -6.21
CA LEU A 7 2.94 6.76 -5.28
C LEU A 7 1.46 7.11 -5.11
N VAL A 8 1.11 7.52 -3.91
CA VAL A 8 -0.24 8.01 -3.57
C VAL A 8 -0.16 9.45 -3.10
N GLN A 9 -1.20 10.22 -3.40
CA GLN A 9 -1.32 11.60 -2.94
C GLN A 9 -2.78 11.94 -2.67
N SER A 10 -3.03 12.60 -1.55
CA SER A 10 -4.33 13.17 -1.21
C SER A 10 -4.60 14.42 -2.03
N THR A 11 -5.50 14.35 -3.00
CA THR A 11 -5.91 15.50 -3.83
C THR A 11 -6.94 16.39 -3.14
N TYR A 12 -7.87 15.78 -2.41
CA TYR A 12 -8.95 16.48 -1.72
C TYR A 12 -9.23 15.82 -0.38
N CYS A 13 -9.53 16.64 0.63
CA CYS A 13 -9.99 16.19 1.93
C CYS A 13 -11.10 17.09 2.42
N HIS A 14 -12.16 16.47 2.92
CA HIS A 14 -13.27 17.14 3.57
C HIS A 14 -13.59 16.38 4.86
N ALA A 15 -13.71 17.13 5.95
CA ALA A 15 -14.12 16.63 7.25
C ALA A 15 -15.24 17.54 7.76
N GLU A 16 -16.24 16.95 8.40
CA GLU A 16 -17.36 17.68 8.98
C GLU A 16 -17.56 17.21 10.43
N VAL A 17 -17.56 18.15 11.37
CA VAL A 17 -17.84 17.87 12.78
C VAL A 17 -19.34 18.07 13.02
N GLY A 18 -20.05 16.96 13.17
CA GLY A 18 -21.50 16.93 13.43
C GLY A 18 -21.89 17.45 14.82
N TYR A 19 -22.16 16.53 15.76
CA TYR A 19 -22.55 16.86 17.13
C TYR A 19 -21.33 17.01 18.05
N VAL A 20 -21.37 18.00 18.93
CA VAL A 20 -20.36 18.21 19.96
C VAL A 20 -21.06 18.16 21.32
N ASP A 21 -20.72 17.16 22.12
CA ASP A 21 -21.21 17.05 23.50
C ASP A 21 -20.28 17.83 24.45
N LEU A 22 -20.89 18.53 25.40
CA LEU A 22 -20.22 19.46 26.29
C LEU A 22 -20.57 19.12 27.74
N ASN A 23 -19.60 18.51 28.41
CA ASN A 23 -19.72 18.23 29.83
C ASN A 23 -18.88 19.24 30.63
N VAL A 24 -19.55 20.16 31.31
CA VAL A 24 -18.90 21.18 32.16
C VAL A 24 -19.06 20.78 33.62
N LYS A 25 -17.96 20.76 34.38
CA LYS A 25 -17.95 20.47 35.83
C LYS A 25 -17.83 21.77 36.63
N ASN A 26 -18.38 21.82 37.85
CA ASN A 26 -18.38 22.97 38.76
C ASN A 26 -19.12 24.21 38.22
N THR A 27 -20.37 23.97 37.84
CA THR A 27 -21.28 24.90 37.18
C THR A 27 -22.11 25.69 38.21
N GLY A 28 -21.73 26.94 38.50
CA GLY A 28 -22.50 27.87 39.35
C GLY A 28 -23.66 28.56 38.61
N VAL A 29 -24.24 29.65 39.14
CA VAL A 29 -25.41 30.36 38.55
C VAL A 29 -25.17 30.95 37.14
N ILE A 30 -23.92 31.02 36.67
CA ILE A 30 -23.51 31.66 35.41
C ILE A 30 -23.52 30.67 34.21
N THR A 31 -24.02 29.45 34.41
CA THR A 31 -23.84 28.35 33.46
C THR A 31 -24.53 28.53 32.13
N ASP A 32 -25.71 29.11 32.10
CA ASP A 32 -26.45 29.29 30.85
C ASP A 32 -25.79 30.33 29.95
N PHE A 33 -25.20 31.38 30.54
CA PHE A 33 -24.41 32.36 29.80
C PHE A 33 -23.12 31.72 29.25
N PHE A 34 -22.37 31.01 30.09
CA PHE A 34 -21.15 30.32 29.67
C PHE A 34 -21.41 29.28 28.58
N ILE A 35 -22.44 28.45 28.73
CA ILE A 35 -22.77 27.40 27.75
C ILE A 35 -23.17 28.01 26.41
N ASN A 36 -23.98 29.06 26.40
CA ASN A 36 -24.41 29.71 25.15
C ASN A 36 -23.26 30.43 24.44
N SER A 37 -22.39 31.14 25.17
CA SER A 37 -21.18 31.73 24.60
C SER A 37 -20.20 30.67 24.09
N PHE A 38 -20.05 29.56 24.83
CA PHE A 38 -19.16 28.46 24.43
C PHE A 38 -19.69 27.71 23.20
N LYS A 39 -21.00 27.53 23.09
CA LYS A 39 -21.64 26.97 21.88
C LYS A 39 -21.31 27.82 20.64
N ALA A 40 -21.42 29.15 20.74
CA ALA A 40 -21.05 30.04 19.65
C ALA A 40 -19.55 29.95 19.30
N PHE A 41 -18.68 29.88 20.32
CA PHE A 41 -17.25 29.69 20.13
C PHE A 41 -16.92 28.37 19.41
N ILE A 42 -17.58 27.27 19.78
CA ILE A 42 -17.35 25.95 19.17
C ILE A 42 -17.69 25.98 17.69
N ILE A 43 -18.85 26.54 17.34
CA ILE A 43 -19.31 26.57 15.96
C ILE A 43 -18.38 27.44 15.11
N ALA A 44 -17.97 28.60 15.63
CA ALA A 44 -17.18 29.55 14.85
C ALA A 44 -15.68 29.19 14.76
N ASN A 45 -15.11 28.54 15.78
CA ASN A 45 -13.66 28.35 15.87
C ASN A 45 -13.25 26.89 16.02
N PHE A 46 -13.89 26.14 16.93
CA PHE A 46 -13.47 24.78 17.22
C PHE A 46 -13.74 23.83 16.05
N LYS A 47 -14.96 23.86 15.48
CA LYS A 47 -15.32 23.01 14.34
C LYS A 47 -14.35 23.16 13.16
N PRO A 48 -14.14 24.36 12.58
CA PRO A 48 -13.25 24.49 11.43
C PRO A 48 -11.80 24.12 11.78
N MET A 49 -11.34 24.44 13.00
CA MET A 49 -9.99 24.09 13.44
C MET A 49 -9.78 22.57 13.51
N VAL A 50 -10.75 21.82 14.02
CA VAL A 50 -10.68 20.36 14.11
C VAL A 50 -10.77 19.72 12.73
N GLU A 51 -11.69 20.18 11.89
CA GLU A 51 -11.85 19.69 10.50
C GLU A 51 -10.55 19.86 9.70
N GLU A 52 -9.94 21.05 9.77
CA GLU A 52 -8.66 21.31 9.12
C GLU A 52 -7.55 20.42 9.71
N ARG A 53 -7.50 20.28 11.03
CA ARG A 53 -6.49 19.43 11.68
C ARG A 53 -6.63 17.97 11.29
N MET A 54 -7.85 17.44 11.21
CA MET A 54 -8.12 16.08 10.74
C MET A 54 -7.62 15.90 9.31
N CYS A 55 -7.94 16.84 8.41
CA CYS A 55 -7.47 16.76 7.03
C CYS A 55 -5.95 16.84 6.91
N ASN A 56 -5.29 17.69 7.70
CA ASN A 56 -3.83 17.79 7.71
C ASN A 56 -3.17 16.49 8.22
N MET A 57 -3.78 15.83 9.21
CA MET A 57 -3.31 14.52 9.67
C MET A 57 -3.49 13.45 8.60
N ILE A 58 -4.67 13.37 7.96
CA ILE A 58 -4.95 12.39 6.90
C ILE A 58 -3.99 12.58 5.72
N LYS A 59 -3.82 13.82 5.25
CA LYS A 59 -2.86 14.13 4.18
C LYS A 59 -1.46 13.65 4.51
N LYS A 60 -1.01 13.85 5.76
CA LYS A 60 0.31 13.37 6.18
C LYS A 60 0.40 11.84 6.14
N VAL A 61 -0.63 11.14 6.61
CA VAL A 61 -0.65 9.66 6.59
C VAL A 61 -0.61 9.14 5.14
N VAL A 62 -1.42 9.71 4.25
CA VAL A 62 -1.45 9.30 2.84
C VAL A 62 -0.15 9.66 2.12
N ASP A 63 0.24 10.93 2.16
CA ASP A 63 1.34 11.42 1.33
C ASP A 63 2.71 11.00 1.86
N ARG A 64 2.83 10.69 3.16
CA ARG A 64 4.10 10.27 3.78
C ARG A 64 4.08 8.80 4.15
N ASP A 65 3.18 8.40 5.04
CA ASP A 65 3.28 7.07 5.67
C ASP A 65 2.95 5.96 4.67
N MET A 66 1.93 6.13 3.83
CA MET A 66 1.65 5.16 2.77
C MET A 66 2.76 5.13 1.71
N ASN A 67 3.27 6.28 1.28
CA ASN A 67 4.39 6.32 0.34
C ASN A 67 5.68 5.69 0.89
N ASN A 68 5.92 5.82 2.20
CA ASN A 68 7.02 5.11 2.86
C ASN A 68 6.83 3.59 2.75
N ILE A 69 5.62 3.08 2.97
CA ILE A 69 5.32 1.65 2.79
C ILE A 69 5.49 1.23 1.32
N LEU A 70 4.93 1.99 0.38
CA LEU A 70 5.03 1.69 -1.05
C LEU A 70 6.48 1.68 -1.54
N SER A 71 7.35 2.49 -0.95
CA SER A 71 8.79 2.49 -1.26
C SER A 71 9.52 1.19 -0.88
N THR A 72 8.93 0.37 -0.01
CA THR A 72 9.46 -0.95 0.35
C THR A 72 9.04 -2.06 -0.62
N MET A 73 8.15 -1.78 -1.57
CA MET A 73 7.70 -2.77 -2.55
C MET A 73 8.88 -3.24 -3.42
N PRO A 74 9.10 -4.56 -3.57
CA PRO A 74 10.22 -5.07 -4.35
C PRO A 74 9.98 -4.80 -5.85
N LEU A 75 10.79 -3.91 -6.42
CA LEU A 75 10.75 -3.59 -7.84
C LEU A 75 11.45 -4.64 -8.71
N GLN A 76 12.36 -5.41 -8.12
CA GLN A 76 13.12 -6.44 -8.81
C GLN A 76 13.31 -7.63 -7.87
N ILE A 77 13.01 -8.83 -8.36
CA ILE A 77 13.10 -10.08 -7.58
C ILE A 77 14.03 -11.05 -8.28
N ARG A 78 14.99 -11.61 -7.54
CA ARG A 78 15.88 -12.65 -8.05
C ARG A 78 15.15 -13.98 -8.09
N ILE A 79 15.13 -14.64 -9.25
CA ILE A 79 14.42 -15.92 -9.48
C ILE A 79 15.34 -17.13 -9.21
N ASN A 80 16.63 -16.91 -8.96
CA ASN A 80 17.63 -17.97 -8.86
C ASN A 80 17.53 -18.83 -7.58
N GLU A 81 16.77 -18.40 -6.56
CA GLU A 81 16.73 -19.08 -5.27
C GLU A 81 15.51 -20.01 -5.14
N ASN A 82 15.77 -21.31 -4.92
CA ASN A 82 14.80 -22.38 -4.62
C ASN A 82 13.90 -22.14 -3.39
N SER A 83 13.92 -20.96 -2.78
CA SER A 83 13.39 -20.72 -1.43
C SER A 83 12.40 -19.58 -1.31
N ILE A 84 12.18 -18.75 -2.34
CA ILE A 84 11.39 -17.53 -2.15
C ILE A 84 9.96 -17.71 -2.66
N ASP A 85 9.10 -18.27 -1.81
CA ASP A 85 7.65 -18.17 -1.96
C ASP A 85 7.21 -16.75 -1.55
N VAL A 86 7.55 -15.75 -2.37
CA VAL A 86 7.25 -14.33 -2.12
C VAL A 86 5.74 -14.13 -1.92
N ILE A 87 4.93 -14.86 -2.70
CA ILE A 87 3.46 -14.74 -2.68
C ILE A 87 2.88 -15.43 -1.43
N GLY A 88 3.38 -16.60 -1.06
CA GLY A 88 2.98 -17.31 0.16
C GLY A 88 3.37 -16.58 1.45
N GLU A 89 4.57 -15.98 1.50
CA GLU A 89 5.00 -15.18 2.66
C GLU A 89 4.24 -13.85 2.77
N THR A 90 3.92 -13.21 1.64
CA THR A 90 3.23 -11.90 1.65
C THR A 90 1.73 -12.03 1.92
N PHE A 91 1.08 -13.11 1.46
CA PHE A 91 -0.38 -13.27 1.52
C PHE A 91 -0.87 -14.40 2.44
N GLY A 92 0.03 -15.05 3.19
CA GLY A 92 -0.33 -16.09 4.18
C GLY A 92 -0.91 -17.37 3.57
N VAL A 93 -0.64 -17.62 2.28
CA VAL A 93 -1.11 -18.81 1.57
C VAL A 93 -0.25 -20.00 1.99
N PRO A 94 -0.82 -21.17 2.33
CA PRO A 94 -0.03 -22.34 2.75
C PRO A 94 0.95 -22.73 1.64
N ARG A 95 2.24 -22.87 1.99
CA ARG A 95 3.31 -23.37 1.11
C ARG A 95 2.81 -24.59 0.34
N MET A 96 2.69 -24.47 -0.98
CA MET A 96 2.45 -25.63 -1.82
C MET A 96 3.63 -26.59 -1.63
N ARG A 97 3.35 -27.84 -1.23
CA ARG A 97 4.37 -28.90 -1.17
C ARG A 97 5.07 -28.95 -2.51
N GLN A 98 6.39 -28.74 -2.50
CA GLN A 98 7.23 -28.89 -3.68
C GLN A 98 6.90 -30.21 -4.36
N LEU A 99 6.42 -30.15 -5.60
CA LEU A 99 6.30 -31.30 -6.50
C LEU A 99 7.71 -31.74 -6.91
N SER A 100 8.46 -32.29 -5.97
CA SER A 100 9.76 -32.90 -6.17
C SER A 100 9.59 -34.28 -6.80
N ARG A 101 9.24 -34.30 -8.09
CA ARG A 101 9.48 -35.44 -8.99
C ARG A 101 9.15 -35.05 -10.43
N PHE A 102 10.12 -34.43 -11.11
CA PHE A 102 10.24 -34.61 -12.55
C PHE A 102 10.61 -36.08 -12.77
N GLY A 103 9.60 -36.93 -12.88
CA GLY A 103 9.77 -38.34 -13.22
C GLY A 103 10.36 -38.47 -14.62
N ASN A 104 11.45 -39.26 -14.72
CA ASN A 104 12.00 -39.88 -15.92
C ASN A 104 11.39 -39.42 -17.26
N VAL A 105 11.85 -38.27 -17.75
CA VAL A 105 11.55 -37.84 -19.13
C VAL A 105 12.62 -38.42 -20.02
N ASN A 106 12.20 -39.38 -20.85
CA ASN A 106 12.99 -40.03 -21.90
C ASN A 106 13.89 -39.06 -22.67
N THR A 107 15.05 -39.57 -23.07
CA THR A 107 16.27 -38.99 -23.67
C THR A 107 16.15 -38.04 -24.88
N LYS A 108 15.00 -37.43 -25.16
CA LYS A 108 14.81 -36.46 -26.26
C LYS A 108 14.91 -34.97 -25.84
N ASN A 109 15.06 -34.66 -24.55
CA ASN A 109 15.02 -33.28 -24.01
C ASN A 109 16.34 -32.80 -23.36
N ILE A 110 17.49 -33.38 -23.71
CA ILE A 110 18.78 -33.07 -23.08
C ILE A 110 19.23 -31.62 -23.37
N THR A 111 18.93 -31.08 -24.55
CA THR A 111 19.28 -29.69 -24.93
C THR A 111 18.48 -28.64 -24.16
N LEU A 112 17.18 -28.86 -23.96
CA LEU A 112 16.31 -27.98 -23.18
C LEU A 112 16.64 -28.05 -21.69
N LEU A 113 16.94 -29.25 -21.16
CA LEU A 113 17.40 -29.40 -19.78
C LEU A 113 18.73 -28.67 -19.56
N ASN A 114 19.68 -28.78 -20.49
CA ASN A 114 20.92 -28.02 -20.43
C ASN A 114 20.66 -26.51 -20.49
N PHE A 115 19.81 -26.02 -21.40
CA PHE A 115 19.46 -24.60 -21.47
C PHE A 115 18.83 -24.09 -20.17
N VAL A 116 17.88 -24.83 -19.59
CA VAL A 116 17.26 -24.49 -18.31
C VAL A 116 18.30 -24.53 -17.17
N HIS A 117 19.22 -25.49 -17.18
CA HIS A 117 20.32 -25.53 -16.22
C HIS A 117 21.28 -24.33 -16.36
N HIS A 118 21.58 -23.88 -17.58
CA HIS A 118 22.41 -22.69 -17.81
C HIS A 118 21.68 -21.39 -17.44
N LEU A 119 20.38 -21.28 -17.71
CA LEU A 119 19.57 -20.14 -17.26
C LEU A 119 19.47 -20.09 -15.73
N ARG A 120 19.34 -21.25 -15.07
CA ARG A 120 19.39 -21.35 -13.62
C ARG A 120 20.75 -20.99 -13.03
N GLN A 121 21.84 -21.13 -13.77
CA GLN A 121 23.15 -20.64 -13.32
C GLN A 121 23.28 -19.12 -13.47
N ARG A 122 22.42 -18.48 -14.27
CA ARG A 122 22.39 -17.02 -14.43
C ARG A 122 21.54 -16.39 -13.31
N ASN A 123 21.97 -15.22 -12.86
CA ASN A 123 21.24 -14.44 -11.85
C ASN A 123 20.00 -13.78 -12.49
N LEU A 124 18.98 -14.59 -12.79
CA LEU A 124 17.73 -14.12 -13.38
C LEU A 124 17.03 -13.14 -12.44
N ILE A 125 16.65 -11.97 -12.96
CA ILE A 125 15.93 -10.91 -12.26
C ILE A 125 14.58 -10.70 -12.96
N LEU A 126 13.50 -10.74 -12.19
CA LEU A 126 12.17 -10.35 -12.61
C LEU A 126 11.90 -8.90 -12.24
N ASP A 127 11.54 -8.07 -13.22
CA ASP A 127 11.29 -6.64 -13.03
C ASP A 127 9.79 -6.34 -12.85
N TYR A 128 9.43 -5.76 -11.71
CA TYR A 128 8.07 -5.36 -11.32
C TYR A 128 7.87 -3.84 -11.32
N ARG A 129 8.78 -3.06 -11.90
CA ARG A 129 8.57 -1.61 -12.03
C ARG A 129 7.31 -1.31 -12.84
N LEU A 130 6.53 -0.33 -12.38
CA LEU A 130 5.36 0.16 -13.08
C LEU A 130 5.75 0.83 -14.40
N ILE A 131 5.06 0.45 -15.48
CA ILE A 131 5.25 1.02 -16.82
C ILE A 131 4.42 2.31 -16.98
N ARG A 132 3.30 2.39 -16.24
CA ARG A 132 2.36 3.51 -16.26
C ARG A 132 1.73 3.69 -14.89
N ASP A 133 1.12 4.85 -14.69
CA ASP A 133 0.38 5.16 -13.48
C ASP A 133 -0.79 4.17 -13.28
N PRO A 134 -1.09 3.76 -12.04
CA PRO A 134 -2.23 2.88 -11.74
C PRO A 134 -3.57 3.49 -12.19
N ILE A 135 -4.47 2.65 -12.68
CA ILE A 135 -5.79 3.07 -13.16
C ILE A 135 -6.86 2.49 -12.24
N ILE A 136 -7.80 3.34 -11.81
CA ILE A 136 -8.95 2.92 -11.02
C ILE A 136 -10.13 2.72 -11.96
N ALA A 137 -10.59 1.48 -12.10
CA ALA A 137 -11.73 1.15 -12.95
C ALA A 137 -12.54 0.00 -12.36
N TYR A 138 -13.87 0.09 -12.45
CA TYR A 138 -14.80 -0.99 -12.06
C TYR A 138 -14.59 -1.54 -10.63
N GLY A 139 -14.21 -0.67 -9.67
CA GLY A 139 -13.99 -1.08 -8.28
C GLY A 139 -12.64 -1.77 -8.02
N ALA A 140 -11.74 -1.80 -8.99
CA ALA A 140 -10.39 -2.32 -8.86
C ALA A 140 -9.34 -1.25 -9.16
N ILE A 141 -8.13 -1.45 -8.62
CA ILE A 141 -6.94 -0.67 -8.95
C ILE A 141 -6.05 -1.55 -9.81
N ASP A 142 -5.93 -1.21 -11.09
CA ASP A 142 -5.07 -1.90 -12.04
C ASP A 142 -3.67 -1.29 -12.02
N MET A 143 -2.67 -2.13 -11.77
CA MET A 143 -1.26 -1.77 -11.70
C MET A 143 -0.48 -2.56 -12.74
N LEU A 144 -0.01 -1.87 -13.78
CA LEU A 144 0.71 -2.52 -14.88
C LEU A 144 2.22 -2.45 -14.68
N THR A 145 2.83 -3.61 -14.46
CA THR A 145 4.28 -3.79 -14.26
C THR A 145 4.98 -4.31 -15.52
N SER A 146 6.29 -4.08 -15.65
CA SER A 146 7.12 -4.59 -16.75
C SER A 146 7.01 -6.10 -16.94
N GLY A 147 7.22 -6.88 -15.87
CA GLY A 147 7.17 -8.34 -15.91
C GLY A 147 8.31 -8.99 -16.71
N GLU A 148 9.33 -8.23 -17.08
CA GLU A 148 10.46 -8.72 -17.88
C GLU A 148 11.43 -9.55 -17.03
N ILE A 149 11.93 -10.65 -17.59
CA ILE A 149 13.00 -11.45 -17.00
C ILE A 149 14.31 -11.11 -17.72
N SER A 150 15.28 -10.60 -16.97
CA SER A 150 16.62 -10.25 -17.45
C SER A 150 17.71 -11.01 -16.68
N TRP A 151 18.95 -10.98 -17.17
CA TRP A 151 20.12 -11.64 -16.55
C TRP A 151 21.39 -10.82 -16.74
#